data_AF-A0A0F9JT14-F1
#
_entry.id   AF-A0A0F9JT14-F1
#
_cell.length_a   1.000
_cell.length_b   1.000
_cell.length_c   1.000
_cell.angle_alpha   90.00
_cell.angle_beta   90.00
_cell.angle_gamma   90.00
#
_symmetry.space_group_name_H-M   'P 1'
#
loop_
_entity.id
_entity.type
_entity.pdbx_description
1 polymer ?
#
loop_
_entity_poly.entity_id
_entity_poly.type
_entity_poly.pdbx_seq_one_letter_code
_entity_poly.pdbx_strand_id
1 'polypeptide(L)'
;MPNQIFAEPFLGKYDGVTPPTLLEKGWVSDGKNMRKVSRFGGWKPRKGCLIHNTTALEGGAAIKSLHQYTNPKQSDYHFLAQVNLKLYDSTGDPPTVSGTTFGSSLGVTVGATPGFSCVVGEYWIYADGSGIPIFWGGDNPYILGFFSYDNSEAAYVDFTREAGDGRTTTATVLGNADDKIYVLTTEYCEGLVFDLGTNVNSTARTMTVKAWRSGAWAAVSGLDDGTKTGGDTTLGQDGSVLWTRSTSDTMRIIGNVMGYAYEISFSGALSGSVDVISCKSKQDPTSMSNKWSGFYEWVAGCRFYDQSAVEYQESIGKVGNEATSQYLDISSATTS
;
A
#
# COMPACT_ATOMS: atom_id res chain seq x y z
N MET A 1 -14.01 -8.54 53.89
CA MET A 1 -14.21 -7.12 54.25
C MET A 1 -15.34 -6.59 53.37
N PRO A 2 -16.37 -5.94 53.92
CA PRO A 2 -17.40 -5.31 53.11
C PRO A 2 -16.77 -4.31 52.14
N ASN A 3 -17.32 -4.19 50.93
CA ASN A 3 -16.94 -3.18 49.94
C ASN A 3 -17.22 -1.78 50.49
N GLN A 4 -16.30 -1.26 51.30
CA GLN A 4 -16.39 0.07 51.86
C GLN A 4 -16.08 1.06 50.73
N ILE A 5 -17.05 1.91 50.41
CA ILE A 5 -16.89 2.97 49.43
C ILE A 5 -15.97 4.02 50.05
N PHE A 6 -14.75 4.16 49.51
CA PHE A 6 -13.84 5.23 49.89
C PHE A 6 -14.07 6.42 48.96
N ALA A 7 -14.43 7.57 49.54
CA ALA A 7 -14.50 8.83 48.82
C ALA A 7 -13.08 9.34 48.58
N GLU A 8 -12.70 9.53 47.32
CA GLU A 8 -11.41 10.11 46.93
C GLU A 8 -11.65 11.56 46.48
N PRO A 9 -11.09 12.56 47.17
CA PRO A 9 -11.32 13.96 46.83
C PRO A 9 -10.74 14.28 45.45
N PHE A 10 -11.56 14.86 44.59
CA PHE A 10 -11.15 15.28 43.25
C PHE A 10 -10.22 16.49 43.34
N LEU A 11 -8.95 16.31 42.92
CA LEU A 11 -7.96 17.38 42.82
C LEU A 11 -7.99 17.98 41.40
N GLY A 12 -8.92 18.90 41.17
CA GLY A 12 -9.09 19.64 39.92
C GLY A 12 -10.27 20.62 40.00
N LYS A 13 -10.38 21.55 39.05
CA LYS A 13 -11.56 22.43 38.93
C LYS A 13 -12.57 21.79 37.97
N TYR A 14 -13.84 21.75 38.39
CA TYR A 14 -14.94 21.29 37.54
C TYR A 14 -15.53 22.47 36.76
N ASP A 15 -15.62 22.35 35.44
CA ASP A 15 -16.27 23.32 34.55
C ASP A 15 -17.10 22.60 33.50
N GLY A 16 -18.39 22.43 33.80
CA GLY A 16 -19.35 21.80 32.90
C GLY A 16 -19.86 22.71 31.77
N VAL A 17 -19.37 23.95 31.67
CA VAL A 17 -19.84 24.94 30.70
C VAL A 17 -18.83 25.09 29.56
N THR A 18 -17.54 25.10 29.87
CA THR A 18 -16.47 25.19 28.88
C THR A 18 -16.30 23.87 28.14
N PRO A 19 -16.30 23.86 26.78
CA PRO A 19 -16.06 22.65 26.01
C PRO A 19 -14.76 21.94 26.44
N PRO A 20 -14.74 20.58 26.49
CA PRO A 20 -13.56 19.77 26.82
C PRO A 20 -12.24 20.22 26.18
N THR A 21 -12.31 20.75 24.96
CA THR A 21 -11.17 21.19 24.15
C THR A 21 -10.55 22.51 24.58
N LEU A 22 -11.24 23.30 25.42
CA LEU A 22 -10.81 24.62 25.88
C LEU A 22 -10.47 24.64 27.39
N LEU A 23 -10.52 23.48 28.04
CA LEU A 23 -10.22 23.37 29.47
C LEU A 23 -8.72 23.51 29.75
N GLU A 24 -8.38 24.25 30.80
CA GLU A 24 -7.03 24.31 31.33
C GLU A 24 -6.57 22.92 31.85
N LYS A 25 -5.25 22.73 31.91
CA LYS A 25 -4.64 21.48 32.38
C LYS A 25 -5.12 21.13 33.79
N GLY A 26 -5.79 19.98 33.91
CA GLY A 26 -6.29 19.45 35.18
C GLY A 26 -7.75 19.80 35.49
N TRP A 27 -8.43 20.53 34.60
CA TRP A 27 -9.85 20.77 34.70
C TRP A 27 -10.67 19.63 34.10
N VAL A 28 -11.89 19.46 34.60
CA VAL A 28 -12.82 18.40 34.17
C VAL A 28 -14.18 19.00 33.87
N SER A 29 -14.73 18.72 32.69
CA SER A 29 -16.09 19.12 32.31
C SER A 29 -17.11 18.00 32.47
N ASP A 30 -16.68 16.74 32.32
CA ASP A 30 -17.53 15.56 32.46
C ASP A 30 -16.69 14.29 32.73
N GLY A 31 -17.37 13.15 32.89
CA GLY A 31 -16.71 11.85 33.06
C GLY A 31 -15.89 11.38 31.85
N LYS A 32 -16.06 11.98 30.66
CA LYS A 32 -15.30 11.62 29.45
C LYS A 32 -13.86 12.12 29.52
N ASN A 33 -13.63 13.23 30.23
CA ASN A 33 -12.30 13.80 30.46
C ASN A 33 -11.54 13.19 31.64
N MET A 34 -12.08 12.13 32.23
CA MET A 34 -11.44 11.39 33.33
C MET A 34 -10.90 10.06 32.80
N ARG A 35 -9.83 9.56 33.44
CA ARG A 35 -9.39 8.17 33.26
C ARG A 35 -9.09 7.51 34.58
N LYS A 36 -9.41 6.22 34.68
CA LYS A 36 -9.05 5.40 35.82
C LYS A 36 -7.53 5.21 35.87
N VAL A 37 -6.93 5.41 37.04
CA VAL A 37 -5.47 5.37 37.24
C VAL A 37 -5.00 3.95 37.50
N SER A 38 -5.80 3.15 38.19
CA SER A 38 -5.46 1.78 38.54
C SER A 38 -6.70 0.90 38.72
N ARG A 39 -6.50 -0.42 38.76
CA ARG A 39 -7.56 -1.38 39.13
C ARG A 39 -8.08 -1.20 40.57
N PHE A 40 -7.31 -0.55 41.44
CA PHE A 40 -7.60 -0.37 42.86
C PHE A 40 -8.31 0.95 43.19
N GLY A 41 -8.60 1.81 42.20
CA GLY A 41 -9.18 3.14 42.41
C GLY A 41 -8.33 4.24 41.77
N GLY A 42 -8.71 5.49 42.01
CA GLY A 42 -8.07 6.65 41.40
C GLY A 42 -8.71 7.03 40.06
N TRP A 43 -9.19 8.26 39.98
CA TRP A 43 -9.48 8.93 38.73
C TRP A 43 -8.56 10.14 38.60
N LYS A 44 -7.95 10.30 37.42
CA LYS A 44 -7.23 11.53 37.10
C LYS A 44 -7.83 12.17 35.87
N PRO A 45 -7.85 13.51 35.80
CA PRO A 45 -8.09 14.20 34.56
C PRO A 45 -7.16 13.63 33.49
N ARG A 46 -7.70 13.33 32.32
CA ARG A 46 -6.87 13.13 31.14
C ARG A 46 -6.05 14.41 31.01
N LYS A 47 -4.72 14.29 30.92
CA LYS A 47 -3.91 15.40 30.45
C LYS A 47 -4.42 15.62 29.03
N GLY A 48 -5.27 16.63 28.80
CA GLY A 48 -5.83 16.91 27.49
C GLY A 48 -4.71 16.99 26.45
N CYS A 49 -5.07 16.91 25.17
CA CYS A 49 -4.10 17.17 24.11
C CYS A 49 -3.60 18.61 24.30
N LEU A 50 -2.34 18.76 24.76
CA LEU A 50 -1.72 20.05 25.07
C LEU A 50 -1.49 20.90 23.81
N ILE A 51 -1.61 20.28 22.64
CA ILE A 51 -1.36 20.86 21.34
C ILE A 51 -2.67 20.75 20.57
N HIS A 52 -3.49 21.80 20.64
CA HIS A 52 -4.53 22.00 19.65
C HIS A 52 -3.83 22.52 18.40
N ASN A 53 -3.85 21.73 17.33
CA ASN A 53 -3.30 22.22 16.08
C ASN A 53 -4.24 23.31 15.54
N THR A 54 -3.86 24.58 15.72
CA THR A 54 -4.57 25.74 15.17
C THR A 54 -4.10 26.08 13.76
N THR A 55 -3.23 25.25 13.17
CA THR A 55 -2.75 25.44 11.80
C THR A 55 -3.92 25.27 10.86
N ALA A 56 -4.42 26.38 10.36
CA ALA A 56 -5.29 26.38 9.20
C ALA A 56 -4.50 25.87 7.99
N LEU A 57 -5.09 24.94 7.25
CA LEU A 57 -4.61 24.45 5.98
C LEU A 57 -5.59 24.88 4.89
N GLU A 58 -5.12 25.05 3.66
CA GLU A 58 -5.93 25.47 2.51
C GLU A 58 -6.96 26.57 2.84
N GLY A 59 -6.50 27.82 2.89
CA GLY A 59 -7.42 28.97 2.97
C GLY A 59 -8.19 29.11 4.29
N GLY A 60 -7.67 28.58 5.40
CA GLY A 60 -8.32 28.75 6.71
C GLY A 60 -9.00 27.49 7.25
N ALA A 61 -9.00 26.38 6.51
CA ALA A 61 -9.78 25.21 6.89
C ALA A 61 -9.20 24.50 8.11
N ALA A 62 -10.11 24.11 9.01
CA ALA A 62 -9.77 23.37 10.21
C ALA A 62 -9.47 21.90 9.89
N ILE A 63 -8.43 21.37 10.54
CA ILE A 63 -8.12 19.94 10.55
C ILE A 63 -9.28 19.16 11.17
N LYS A 64 -9.74 18.12 10.47
CA LYS A 64 -10.88 17.28 10.90
C LYS A 64 -10.43 16.08 11.72
N SER A 65 -9.31 15.48 11.35
CA SER A 65 -8.73 14.32 12.01
C SER A 65 -7.21 14.30 11.78
N LEU A 66 -6.50 13.62 12.68
CA LEU A 66 -5.06 13.42 12.64
C LEU A 66 -4.77 11.93 12.76
N HIS A 67 -3.81 11.45 11.98
CA HIS A 67 -3.42 10.05 11.93
C HIS A 67 -1.91 9.93 11.98
N GLN A 68 -1.45 8.85 12.60
CA GLN A 68 -0.05 8.46 12.58
C GLN A 68 0.02 7.09 11.94
N TYR A 69 0.95 6.94 11.02
CA TYR A 69 1.24 5.69 10.36
C TYR A 69 2.75 5.43 10.41
N THR A 70 3.10 4.18 10.71
CA THR A 70 4.48 3.71 10.59
C THR A 70 4.41 2.33 9.95
N ASN A 71 5.04 2.17 8.78
CA ASN A 71 5.15 0.88 8.14
C ASN A 71 5.93 -0.07 9.07
N PRO A 72 5.31 -1.18 9.53
CA PRO A 72 5.93 -2.04 10.54
C PRO A 72 7.15 -2.81 10.03
N LYS A 73 7.37 -2.87 8.71
CA LYS A 73 8.50 -3.58 8.10
C LYS A 73 9.62 -2.65 7.68
N GLN A 74 9.33 -1.41 7.32
CA GLN A 74 10.32 -0.48 6.75
C GLN A 74 10.59 0.76 7.59
N SER A 75 9.86 0.94 8.70
CA SER A 75 9.92 2.15 9.54
C SER A 75 9.57 3.43 8.80
N ASP A 76 8.88 3.33 7.65
CA ASP A 76 8.39 4.46 6.89
C ASP A 76 7.28 5.17 7.68
N TYR A 77 7.48 6.44 8.02
CA TYR A 77 6.68 7.16 9.00
C TYR A 77 5.94 8.31 8.34
N HIS A 78 4.65 8.43 8.62
CA HIS A 78 3.80 9.50 8.12
C HIS A 78 2.89 10.05 9.22
N PHE A 79 2.73 11.38 9.22
CA PHE A 79 1.80 12.07 10.11
C PHE A 79 0.78 12.84 9.28
N LEU A 80 -0.44 12.31 9.24
CA LEU A 80 -1.45 12.69 8.27
C LEU A 80 -2.53 13.58 8.87
N ALA A 81 -3.03 14.54 8.10
CA ALA A 81 -4.19 15.35 8.44
C ALA A 81 -5.27 15.30 7.37
N GLN A 82 -6.52 15.22 7.81
CA GLN A 82 -7.70 15.40 6.96
C GLN A 82 -8.13 16.87 6.95
N VAL A 83 -8.16 17.49 5.76
CA VAL A 83 -8.58 18.88 5.55
C VAL A 83 -9.28 19.01 4.20
N ASN A 84 -10.41 19.73 4.13
CA ASN A 84 -11.10 20.07 2.87
C ASN A 84 -11.25 18.91 1.89
N LEU A 85 -11.73 17.76 2.35
CA LEU A 85 -11.94 16.58 1.51
C LEU A 85 -10.64 15.98 0.95
N LYS A 86 -9.49 16.26 1.57
CA LYS A 86 -8.17 15.74 1.21
C LYS A 86 -7.43 15.20 2.42
N LEU A 87 -6.43 14.37 2.17
CA LEU A 87 -5.42 13.99 3.15
C LEU A 87 -4.09 14.66 2.81
N TYR A 88 -3.40 15.12 3.84
CA TYR A 88 -2.09 15.75 3.75
C TYR A 88 -1.09 14.95 4.57
N ASP A 89 0.11 14.78 4.03
CA ASP A 89 1.24 14.26 4.81
C ASP A 89 2.09 15.40 5.38
N SER A 90 2.61 15.23 6.58
CA SER A 90 3.43 16.23 7.24
C SER A 90 4.87 16.17 6.74
N THR A 91 5.51 17.33 6.59
CA THR A 91 6.94 17.43 6.26
C THR A 91 7.86 17.34 7.48
N GLY A 92 7.32 17.13 8.69
CA GLY A 92 8.10 16.97 9.91
C GLY A 92 7.35 16.24 11.02
N ASP A 93 8.09 15.69 11.99
CA ASP A 93 7.53 14.88 13.08
C ASP A 93 7.94 15.35 14.49
N PRO A 94 6.99 15.81 15.34
CA PRO A 94 5.69 16.36 14.95
C PRO A 94 5.89 17.70 14.22
N PRO A 95 4.93 18.14 13.38
CA PRO A 95 5.03 19.44 12.72
C PRO A 95 5.25 20.55 13.75
N THR A 96 6.30 21.34 13.57
CA THR A 96 6.66 22.41 14.51
C THR A 96 5.50 23.40 14.64
N VAL A 97 5.10 23.67 15.88
CA VAL A 97 3.93 24.47 16.29
C VAL A 97 3.95 25.91 15.75
N SER A 98 5.09 26.38 15.28
CA SER A 98 5.28 27.71 14.70
C SER A 98 5.14 27.63 13.18
N GLY A 99 3.90 27.74 12.72
CA GLY A 99 3.50 28.13 11.35
C GLY A 99 4.44 27.69 10.23
N THR A 100 4.08 26.60 9.55
CA THR A 100 3.64 26.63 8.15
C THR A 100 3.45 25.19 7.69
N THR A 101 2.22 24.88 7.25
CA THR A 101 1.85 23.83 6.31
C THR A 101 2.21 22.39 6.68
N PHE A 102 1.18 21.56 6.95
CA PHE A 102 1.25 20.17 6.47
C PHE A 102 1.65 20.18 4.99
N GLY A 103 2.39 19.17 4.56
CA GLY A 103 3.02 19.08 3.24
C GLY A 103 2.03 18.97 2.09
N SER A 104 2.36 18.15 1.12
CA SER A 104 1.52 17.96 -0.06
C SER A 104 0.26 17.16 0.25
N SER A 105 -0.79 17.44 -0.52
CA SER A 105 -1.94 16.54 -0.61
C SER A 105 -1.46 15.18 -1.10
N LEU A 106 -2.00 14.12 -0.51
CA LEU A 106 -1.79 12.73 -0.90
C LEU A 106 -2.53 12.33 -2.19
N GLY A 107 -3.16 13.30 -2.89
CA GLY A 107 -3.84 13.07 -4.17
C GLY A 107 -5.17 12.32 -4.07
N VAL A 108 -5.62 12.02 -2.84
CA VAL A 108 -6.86 11.28 -2.55
C VAL A 108 -7.97 12.20 -2.07
N THR A 109 -9.19 11.92 -2.55
CA THR A 109 -10.41 12.60 -2.09
C THR A 109 -11.02 11.83 -0.93
N VAL A 110 -11.32 12.53 0.17
CA VAL A 110 -11.95 12.02 1.38
C VAL A 110 -13.20 12.84 1.74
N GLY A 111 -13.93 12.41 2.73
CA GLY A 111 -15.13 13.07 3.23
C GLY A 111 -14.89 14.31 4.07
N ALA A 112 -16.01 14.91 4.48
CA ALA A 112 -16.02 16.00 5.45
C ALA A 112 -16.10 15.52 6.91
N THR A 113 -16.53 14.28 7.13
CA THR A 113 -16.62 13.65 8.45
C THR A 113 -15.22 13.27 8.94
N PRO A 114 -14.87 13.51 10.22
CA PRO A 114 -13.62 13.03 10.77
C PRO A 114 -13.43 11.53 10.54
N GLY A 115 -12.34 11.17 9.86
CA GLY A 115 -12.00 9.79 9.57
C GLY A 115 -11.41 9.03 10.76
N PHE A 116 -11.41 7.72 10.64
CA PHE A 116 -10.70 6.76 11.46
C PHE A 116 -9.64 6.07 10.60
N SER A 117 -8.53 5.66 11.22
CA SER A 117 -7.55 4.81 10.56
C SER A 117 -7.08 3.66 11.44
N CYS A 118 -6.68 2.57 10.79
CA CYS A 118 -5.96 1.47 11.43
C CYS A 118 -4.83 0.99 10.52
N VAL A 119 -3.95 0.15 11.07
CA VAL A 119 -2.92 -0.56 10.30
C VAL A 119 -3.31 -2.03 10.22
N VAL A 120 -3.30 -2.60 9.02
CA VAL A 120 -3.56 -4.02 8.76
C VAL A 120 -2.41 -4.57 7.92
N GLY A 121 -1.65 -5.51 8.49
CA GLY A 121 -0.39 -5.94 7.89
C GLY A 121 0.58 -4.77 7.81
N GLU A 122 1.06 -4.43 6.62
CA GLU A 122 1.90 -3.26 6.37
C GLU A 122 1.13 -2.06 5.81
N TYR A 123 -0.20 -2.12 5.75
CA TYR A 123 -1.01 -1.09 5.09
C TYR A 123 -1.77 -0.25 6.11
N TRP A 124 -1.66 1.06 5.96
CA TRP A 124 -2.55 2.03 6.56
C TRP A 124 -3.90 1.99 5.84
N ILE A 125 -4.99 1.87 6.60
CA ILE A 125 -6.35 1.91 6.10
C ILE A 125 -7.06 3.10 6.73
N TYR A 126 -7.71 3.91 5.91
CA TYR A 126 -8.49 5.08 6.33
C TYR A 126 -9.93 5.02 5.84
N ALA A 127 -10.86 5.37 6.71
CA ALA A 127 -12.28 5.47 6.38
C ALA A 127 -12.95 6.59 7.17
N ASP A 128 -13.85 7.33 6.53
CA ASP A 128 -14.63 8.42 7.14
C ASP A 128 -16.14 8.31 6.93
N GLY A 129 -16.59 7.18 6.38
CA GLY A 129 -18.00 6.90 6.13
C GLY A 129 -18.62 7.67 4.96
N SER A 130 -17.84 8.46 4.21
CA SER A 130 -18.35 9.22 3.06
C SER A 130 -18.08 8.57 1.70
N GLY A 131 -17.28 7.51 1.66
CA GLY A 131 -16.83 6.90 0.42
C GLY A 131 -16.08 5.59 0.61
N ILE A 132 -15.31 5.24 -0.42
CA ILE A 132 -14.48 4.03 -0.46
C ILE A 132 -13.28 4.23 0.47
N PRO A 133 -12.97 3.27 1.37
CA PRO A 133 -11.79 3.35 2.21
C PRO A 133 -10.52 3.54 1.38
N ILE A 134 -9.58 4.29 1.95
CA ILE A 134 -8.24 4.45 1.39
C ILE A 134 -7.36 3.39 2.01
N PHE A 135 -6.45 2.85 1.21
CA PHE A 135 -5.39 2.00 1.72
C PHE A 135 -4.03 2.50 1.17
N TRP A 136 -2.97 2.32 1.95
CA TRP A 136 -1.64 2.79 1.56
C TRP A 136 -0.54 2.04 2.31
N GLY A 137 0.52 1.64 1.61
CA GLY A 137 1.66 0.95 2.20
C GLY A 137 2.79 1.86 2.68
N GLY A 138 2.65 3.19 2.56
CA GLY A 138 3.75 4.14 2.65
C GLY A 138 4.36 4.42 1.27
N ASP A 139 5.46 5.14 1.23
CA ASP A 139 6.12 5.54 -0.01
C ASP A 139 6.80 4.35 -0.70
N ASN A 140 7.25 3.34 0.06
CA ASN A 140 8.09 2.27 -0.48
C ASN A 140 7.66 0.82 -0.11
N PRO A 141 6.36 0.46 -0.09
CA PRO A 141 5.95 -0.88 0.33
C PRO A 141 6.65 -2.00 -0.44
N TYR A 142 6.83 -3.13 0.25
CA TYR A 142 7.39 -4.32 -0.38
C TYR A 142 6.49 -4.82 -1.52
N ILE A 143 7.15 -5.36 -2.53
CA ILE A 143 6.49 -5.96 -3.70
C ILE A 143 5.83 -7.29 -3.33
N LEU A 144 4.85 -7.71 -4.12
CA LEU A 144 4.19 -9.02 -3.98
C LEU A 144 4.97 -10.16 -4.62
N GLY A 145 5.70 -9.88 -5.70
CA GLY A 145 6.43 -10.88 -6.45
C GLY A 145 7.62 -10.29 -7.18
N PHE A 146 8.73 -11.04 -7.23
CA PHE A 146 9.92 -10.70 -8.01
C PHE A 146 10.39 -11.94 -8.76
N PHE A 147 10.33 -11.90 -10.09
CA PHE A 147 10.70 -13.03 -10.93
C PHE A 147 11.74 -12.60 -11.96
N SER A 148 12.74 -13.44 -12.19
CA SER A 148 13.55 -13.37 -13.40
C SER A 148 13.00 -14.38 -14.41
N TYR A 149 12.89 -13.99 -15.67
CA TYR A 149 12.53 -14.88 -16.75
C TYR A 149 13.78 -15.13 -17.59
N ASP A 150 14.25 -16.38 -17.57
CA ASP A 150 15.31 -16.86 -18.43
C ASP A 150 14.70 -17.25 -19.77
N ASN A 151 15.02 -16.49 -20.81
CA ASN A 151 14.44 -16.72 -22.12
C ASN A 151 14.99 -18.00 -22.79
N SER A 152 16.21 -18.42 -22.42
CA SER A 152 16.83 -19.63 -22.97
C SER A 152 16.19 -20.91 -22.43
N GLU A 153 15.74 -20.87 -21.17
CA GLU A 153 15.02 -21.98 -20.54
C GLU A 153 13.48 -21.85 -20.63
N ALA A 154 13.01 -20.68 -21.08
CA ALA A 154 11.59 -20.29 -21.08
C ALA A 154 10.92 -20.50 -19.70
N ALA A 155 11.65 -20.15 -18.64
CA ALA A 155 11.28 -20.43 -17.26
C ALA A 155 11.32 -19.18 -16.39
N TYR A 156 10.42 -19.12 -15.40
CA TYR A 156 10.48 -18.12 -14.34
C TYR A 156 11.28 -18.68 -13.16
N VAL A 157 12.20 -17.87 -12.66
CA VAL A 157 12.87 -18.08 -11.38
C VAL A 157 12.27 -17.10 -10.38
N ASP A 158 11.69 -17.64 -9.31
CA ASP A 158 11.07 -16.86 -8.23
C ASP A 158 12.13 -16.42 -7.22
N PHE A 159 12.32 -15.10 -7.11
CA PHE A 159 13.19 -14.46 -6.13
C PHE A 159 12.40 -13.55 -5.18
N THR A 160 11.09 -13.78 -5.06
CA THR A 160 10.19 -12.93 -4.26
C THR A 160 10.65 -12.83 -2.81
N ARG A 161 11.15 -13.93 -2.24
CA ARG A 161 11.66 -13.91 -0.87
C ARG A 161 12.95 -13.08 -0.79
N GLU A 162 13.87 -13.32 -1.71
CA GLU A 162 15.20 -12.73 -1.71
C GLU A 162 15.16 -11.21 -1.91
N ALA A 163 14.31 -10.71 -2.81
CA ALA A 163 14.19 -9.28 -3.11
C ALA A 163 13.08 -8.56 -2.32
N GLY A 164 12.14 -9.29 -1.70
CA GLY A 164 10.89 -8.74 -1.15
C GLY A 164 10.81 -8.62 0.38
N ASP A 165 11.81 -9.07 1.14
CA ASP A 165 11.72 -9.10 2.61
C ASP A 165 12.78 -8.27 3.35
N GLY A 166 13.66 -7.57 2.63
CA GLY A 166 14.71 -6.73 3.19
C GLY A 166 15.75 -7.49 4.01
N ARG A 167 15.88 -8.81 3.81
CA ARG A 167 16.95 -9.61 4.41
C ARG A 167 18.25 -9.46 3.63
N THR A 168 19.33 -10.03 4.19
CA THR A 168 20.67 -10.05 3.58
C THR A 168 20.80 -11.04 2.41
N THR A 169 19.69 -11.58 1.93
CA THR A 169 19.66 -12.45 0.76
C THR A 169 19.62 -11.60 -0.51
N THR A 170 20.18 -12.12 -1.59
CA THR A 170 20.33 -11.39 -2.84
C THR A 170 19.69 -12.19 -3.96
N ALA A 171 18.83 -11.55 -4.75
CA ALA A 171 18.33 -12.09 -5.99
C ALA A 171 19.38 -11.84 -7.08
N THR A 172 19.87 -12.91 -7.71
CA THR A 172 20.84 -12.79 -8.80
C THR A 172 20.10 -12.85 -10.12
N VAL A 173 19.96 -11.70 -10.77
CA VAL A 173 19.29 -11.57 -12.07
C VAL A 173 20.31 -11.88 -13.17
N LEU A 174 20.00 -12.85 -14.02
CA LEU A 174 20.78 -13.15 -15.21
C LEU A 174 20.54 -12.06 -16.26
N GLY A 175 21.64 -11.61 -16.88
CA GLY A 175 21.66 -10.44 -17.73
C GLY A 175 21.76 -10.74 -19.21
N ASN A 176 21.26 -11.87 -19.73
CA ASN A 176 21.29 -12.07 -21.19
C ASN A 176 20.34 -11.08 -21.88
N ALA A 177 20.54 -10.85 -23.18
CA ALA A 177 19.84 -9.79 -23.91
C ALA A 177 18.31 -9.95 -23.93
N ASP A 178 17.81 -11.18 -23.84
CA ASP A 178 16.39 -11.50 -23.92
C ASP A 178 15.76 -11.82 -22.54
N ASP A 179 16.58 -11.85 -21.48
CA ASP A 179 16.11 -12.10 -20.12
C ASP A 179 15.34 -10.88 -19.60
N LYS A 180 14.39 -11.14 -18.70
CA LYS A 180 13.48 -10.10 -18.18
C LYS A 180 13.34 -10.20 -16.68
N ILE A 181 12.98 -9.08 -16.06
CA ILE A 181 12.52 -9.05 -14.67
C ILE A 181 11.02 -8.76 -14.69
N TYR A 182 10.26 -9.50 -13.89
CA TYR A 182 8.86 -9.24 -13.63
C TYR A 182 8.67 -8.89 -12.17
N VAL A 183 8.09 -7.73 -11.91
CA VAL A 183 7.77 -7.26 -10.56
C VAL A 183 6.27 -7.12 -10.41
N LEU A 184 5.71 -7.72 -9.38
CA LEU A 184 4.29 -7.67 -9.08
C LEU A 184 4.07 -6.86 -7.81
N THR A 185 3.06 -6.02 -7.83
CA THR A 185 2.73 -5.09 -6.75
C THR A 185 1.25 -5.20 -6.38
N THR A 186 0.92 -4.83 -5.14
CA THR A 186 -0.46 -4.86 -4.64
C THR A 186 -1.36 -3.88 -5.37
N GLU A 187 -0.81 -2.77 -5.84
CA GLU A 187 -1.51 -1.72 -6.57
C GLU A 187 -0.64 -1.21 -7.70
N TYR A 188 -1.28 -0.55 -8.66
CA TYR A 188 -0.56 0.17 -9.69
C TYR A 188 0.36 1.24 -9.07
N CYS A 189 1.65 1.10 -9.33
CA CYS A 189 2.72 1.90 -8.75
C CYS A 189 3.28 2.92 -9.77
N GLU A 190 4.03 3.89 -9.26
CA GLU A 190 4.73 4.91 -10.06
C GLU A 190 6.24 4.68 -10.16
N GLY A 191 6.72 3.57 -9.59
CA GLY A 191 8.12 3.23 -9.66
C GLY A 191 8.49 2.01 -8.87
N LEU A 192 9.76 1.66 -9.00
CA LEU A 192 10.44 0.63 -8.23
C LEU A 192 11.73 1.22 -7.65
N VAL A 193 12.04 0.87 -6.40
CA VAL A 193 13.29 1.26 -5.75
C VAL A 193 14.15 0.02 -5.62
N PHE A 194 15.30 0.05 -6.27
CA PHE A 194 16.29 -1.02 -6.26
C PHE A 194 17.42 -0.68 -5.31
N ASP A 195 17.69 -1.62 -4.41
CA ASP A 195 18.87 -1.69 -3.56
C ASP A 195 19.73 -2.83 -4.11
N LEU A 196 20.88 -2.49 -4.70
CA LEU A 196 21.73 -3.41 -5.44
C LEU A 196 22.89 -3.91 -4.57
N GLY A 197 23.34 -5.12 -4.89
CA GLY A 197 24.51 -5.72 -4.26
C GLY A 197 25.82 -5.22 -4.84
N THR A 198 26.90 -5.96 -4.56
CA THR A 198 28.23 -5.64 -5.07
C THR A 198 28.34 -5.84 -6.58
N ASN A 199 27.64 -6.83 -7.14
CA ASN A 199 27.63 -7.07 -8.58
C ASN A 199 26.56 -6.21 -9.25
N VAL A 200 26.99 -5.09 -9.84
CA VAL A 200 26.13 -4.19 -10.61
C VAL A 200 26.47 -4.23 -12.10
N ASN A 201 25.56 -3.73 -12.93
CA ASN A 201 25.84 -3.61 -14.35
C ASN A 201 26.87 -2.49 -14.60
N SER A 202 27.82 -2.77 -15.48
CA SER A 202 28.87 -1.84 -15.93
C SER A 202 28.87 -1.62 -17.45
N THR A 203 27.95 -2.27 -18.18
CA THR A 203 27.79 -2.10 -19.63
C THR A 203 26.65 -1.13 -19.93
N ALA A 204 26.87 -0.15 -20.81
CA ALA A 204 25.82 0.76 -21.25
C ALA A 204 24.63 0.00 -21.88
N ARG A 205 23.50 -0.02 -21.18
CA ARG A 205 22.25 -0.71 -21.52
C ARG A 205 21.04 0.08 -21.05
N THR A 206 20.14 0.38 -21.97
CA THR A 206 18.93 1.11 -21.65
C THR A 206 17.88 0.15 -21.11
N MET A 207 17.31 0.48 -19.95
CA MET A 207 16.14 -0.22 -19.41
C MET A 207 14.86 0.24 -20.12
N THR A 208 13.95 -0.69 -20.33
CA THR A 208 12.56 -0.44 -20.71
C THR A 208 11.64 -1.07 -19.67
N VAL A 209 10.61 -0.34 -19.26
CA VAL A 209 9.56 -0.84 -18.37
C VAL A 209 8.22 -0.86 -19.10
N LYS A 210 7.50 -1.97 -18.99
CA LYS A 210 6.13 -2.13 -19.50
C LYS A 210 5.21 -2.56 -18.36
N ALA A 211 4.00 -2.05 -18.34
CA ALA A 211 2.94 -2.51 -17.46
C ALA A 211 1.99 -3.43 -18.22
N TRP A 212 1.35 -4.37 -17.52
CA TRP A 212 0.28 -5.18 -18.09
C TRP A 212 -1.00 -4.35 -18.21
N ARG A 213 -1.50 -4.14 -19.43
CA ARG A 213 -2.70 -3.33 -19.72
C ARG A 213 -3.59 -4.04 -20.72
N SER A 214 -4.86 -4.27 -20.35
CA SER A 214 -5.89 -4.77 -21.27
C SER A 214 -5.46 -6.02 -22.06
N GLY A 215 -4.74 -6.95 -21.41
CA GLY A 215 -4.31 -8.19 -22.04
C GLY A 215 -2.98 -8.14 -22.82
N ALA A 216 -2.23 -7.03 -22.75
CA ALA A 216 -0.94 -6.90 -23.41
C ALA A 216 0.08 -6.11 -22.58
N TRP A 217 1.37 -6.30 -22.86
CA TRP A 217 2.45 -5.48 -22.31
C TRP A 217 2.53 -4.15 -23.04
N ALA A 218 2.35 -3.05 -22.32
CA ALA A 218 2.40 -1.69 -22.85
C ALA A 218 3.48 -0.88 -22.13
N ALA A 219 4.26 -0.09 -22.87
CA ALA A 219 5.28 0.77 -22.29
C ALA A 219 4.68 1.76 -21.26
N VAL A 220 5.40 1.96 -20.16
CA VAL A 220 5.07 3.05 -19.22
C VAL A 220 5.47 4.40 -19.83
N SER A 221 4.81 5.47 -19.42
CA SER A 221 5.12 6.83 -19.88
C SER A 221 6.00 7.56 -18.87
N GLY A 222 6.87 8.45 -19.33
CA GLY A 222 7.71 9.26 -18.45
C GLY A 222 8.73 8.44 -17.66
N LEU A 223 9.24 7.35 -18.23
CA LEU A 223 10.25 6.50 -17.60
C LEU A 223 11.51 7.32 -17.30
N ASP A 224 11.89 7.34 -16.03
CA ASP A 224 13.14 7.89 -15.51
C ASP A 224 13.88 6.79 -14.75
N ASP A 225 15.15 6.59 -15.08
CA ASP A 225 15.96 5.50 -14.54
C ASP A 225 17.07 6.09 -13.68
N GLY A 226 16.79 6.22 -12.39
CA GLY A 226 17.73 6.68 -11.38
C GLY A 226 18.79 5.66 -10.99
N THR A 227 18.74 4.43 -11.51
CA THR A 227 19.76 3.40 -11.27
C THR A 227 20.95 3.50 -12.23
N LYS A 228 20.94 4.50 -13.13
CA LYS A 228 21.99 4.71 -14.13
C LYS A 228 23.31 5.22 -13.53
N THR A 229 24.43 4.65 -13.96
CA THR A 229 25.76 5.24 -13.78
C THR A 229 26.43 5.54 -15.13
N GLY A 230 27.04 6.72 -15.27
CA GLY A 230 27.86 7.03 -16.46
C GLY A 230 27.17 6.86 -17.82
N GLY A 231 26.06 7.55 -18.07
CA GLY A 231 25.29 7.45 -19.33
C GLY A 231 24.13 6.47 -19.21
N ASP A 232 24.00 5.53 -20.15
CA ASP A 232 22.92 4.54 -20.19
C ASP A 232 23.23 3.25 -19.43
N THR A 233 24.10 3.21 -18.43
CA THR A 233 24.35 1.97 -17.66
C THR A 233 23.26 1.77 -16.60
N THR A 234 22.10 1.24 -16.99
CA THR A 234 21.03 0.90 -16.04
C THR A 234 21.47 -0.15 -15.04
N LEU A 235 20.85 -0.19 -13.85
CA LEU A 235 21.20 -1.07 -12.72
C LEU A 235 22.70 -1.01 -12.38
N GLY A 236 23.30 0.18 -12.52
CA GLY A 236 24.71 0.45 -12.23
C GLY A 236 24.95 1.00 -10.83
N GLN A 237 23.89 1.39 -10.11
CA GLN A 237 23.88 1.82 -8.71
C GLN A 237 22.47 1.67 -8.12
N ASP A 238 22.36 1.79 -6.79
CA ASP A 238 21.08 1.92 -6.10
C ASP A 238 20.30 3.12 -6.63
N GLY A 239 18.99 2.98 -6.69
CA GLY A 239 18.16 4.09 -7.14
C GLY A 239 16.72 3.72 -7.39
N SER A 240 15.97 4.71 -7.84
CA SER A 240 14.56 4.54 -8.20
C SER A 240 14.39 4.56 -9.72
N VAL A 241 13.64 3.60 -10.23
CA VAL A 241 13.10 3.60 -11.59
C VAL A 241 11.68 4.11 -11.49
N LEU A 242 11.43 5.32 -12.00
CA LEU A 242 10.17 6.04 -11.86
C LEU A 242 9.45 6.14 -13.20
N TRP A 243 8.13 6.24 -13.18
CA TRP A 243 7.31 6.51 -14.35
C TRP A 243 6.00 7.18 -13.96
N THR A 244 5.28 7.73 -14.94
CA THR A 244 3.93 8.24 -14.71
C THR A 244 2.96 7.10 -14.44
N ARG A 245 2.40 7.08 -13.24
CA ARG A 245 1.34 6.16 -12.82
C ARG A 245 0.17 6.13 -13.80
N SER A 246 -0.39 4.95 -14.04
CA SER A 246 -1.56 4.79 -14.93
C SER A 246 -2.66 3.95 -14.30
N THR A 247 -3.88 4.45 -14.34
CA THR A 247 -5.09 3.69 -13.95
C THR A 247 -5.49 2.63 -14.97
N SER A 248 -4.80 2.55 -16.12
CA SER A 248 -4.99 1.50 -17.13
C SER A 248 -4.16 0.26 -16.86
N ASP A 249 -3.27 0.29 -15.86
CA ASP A 249 -2.55 -0.89 -15.40
C ASP A 249 -3.57 -1.91 -14.84
N THR A 250 -3.39 -3.18 -15.16
CA THR A 250 -4.30 -4.28 -14.80
C THR A 250 -3.54 -5.43 -14.18
N MET A 251 -4.20 -6.19 -13.30
CA MET A 251 -3.58 -7.32 -12.64
C MET A 251 -3.30 -8.48 -13.61
N ARG A 252 -2.20 -9.20 -13.38
CA ARG A 252 -1.81 -10.42 -14.10
C ARG A 252 -1.24 -11.44 -13.11
N ILE A 253 -1.38 -12.72 -13.46
CA ILE A 253 -0.73 -13.82 -12.75
C ILE A 253 0.63 -14.11 -13.39
N ILE A 254 1.68 -14.15 -12.56
CA ILE A 254 3.03 -14.62 -12.91
C ILE A 254 3.55 -15.43 -11.73
N GLY A 255 4.07 -16.65 -11.99
CA GLY A 255 4.64 -17.50 -10.93
C GLY A 255 3.66 -17.78 -9.77
N ASN A 256 2.37 -18.00 -10.07
CA ASN A 256 1.29 -18.17 -9.10
C ASN A 256 1.01 -16.97 -8.17
N VAL A 257 1.63 -15.81 -8.43
CA VAL A 257 1.33 -14.56 -7.75
C VAL A 257 0.49 -13.70 -8.68
N MET A 258 -0.63 -13.16 -8.19
CA MET A 258 -1.43 -12.18 -8.91
C MET A 258 -1.17 -10.79 -8.34
N GLY A 259 -0.91 -9.82 -9.22
CA GLY A 259 -0.69 -8.43 -8.84
C GLY A 259 -0.66 -7.53 -10.08
N TYR A 260 -0.47 -6.24 -9.87
CA TYR A 260 -0.15 -5.32 -10.95
C TYR A 260 1.28 -5.61 -11.41
N ALA A 261 1.42 -6.08 -12.63
CA ALA A 261 2.66 -6.66 -13.15
C ALA A 261 3.41 -5.66 -14.05
N TYR A 262 4.72 -5.57 -13.82
CA TYR A 262 5.65 -4.74 -14.56
C TYR A 262 6.76 -5.62 -15.15
N GLU A 263 6.93 -5.57 -16.47
CA GLU A 263 8.00 -6.21 -17.22
C GLU A 263 9.14 -5.23 -17.40
N ILE A 264 10.35 -5.62 -17.02
CA ILE A 264 11.59 -4.87 -17.21
C ILE A 264 12.47 -5.65 -18.18
N SER A 265 12.92 -4.98 -19.23
CA SER A 265 13.81 -5.53 -20.25
C SER A 265 14.95 -4.56 -20.56
N PHE A 266 16.02 -5.06 -21.15
CA PHE A 266 17.23 -4.27 -21.44
C PHE A 266 17.49 -4.20 -22.95
N SER A 267 18.20 -3.17 -23.42
CA SER A 267 18.54 -3.04 -24.85
C SER A 267 19.59 -4.05 -25.36
N GLY A 268 20.07 -4.93 -24.49
CA GLY A 268 21.05 -5.98 -24.77
C GLY A 268 21.57 -6.58 -23.47
N ALA A 269 22.51 -7.53 -23.57
CA ALA A 269 23.03 -8.23 -22.39
C ALA A 269 23.76 -7.28 -21.43
N LEU A 270 23.49 -7.38 -20.12
CA LEU A 270 24.20 -6.68 -19.06
C LEU A 270 25.66 -7.19 -18.96
N SER A 271 26.51 -6.53 -18.16
CA SER A 271 27.91 -6.96 -17.99
C SER A 271 28.10 -8.33 -17.33
N GLY A 272 27.01 -8.95 -16.86
CA GLY A 272 27.00 -10.21 -16.12
C GLY A 272 25.69 -10.32 -15.33
N SER A 273 25.74 -11.06 -14.23
CA SER A 273 24.65 -11.06 -13.26
C SER A 273 24.60 -9.75 -12.49
N VAL A 274 23.38 -9.29 -12.18
CA VAL A 274 23.14 -8.18 -11.26
C VAL A 274 22.54 -8.71 -9.98
N ASP A 275 23.12 -8.30 -8.87
CA ASP A 275 22.68 -8.64 -7.53
C ASP A 275 21.66 -7.60 -7.04
N VAL A 276 20.45 -8.04 -6.69
CA VAL A 276 19.40 -7.19 -6.12
C VAL A 276 19.16 -7.63 -4.68
N ILE A 277 19.47 -6.75 -3.72
CA ILE A 277 19.25 -6.97 -2.29
C ILE A 277 17.78 -6.76 -1.95
N SER A 278 17.20 -5.66 -2.45
CA SER A 278 15.77 -5.45 -2.29
C SER A 278 15.17 -4.68 -3.46
N CYS A 279 13.90 -4.99 -3.73
CA CYS A 279 13.07 -4.25 -4.64
C CYS A 279 11.78 -3.85 -3.93
N LYS A 280 11.52 -2.55 -3.88
CA LYS A 280 10.33 -1.95 -3.29
C LYS A 280 9.53 -1.25 -4.36
N SER A 281 8.24 -1.07 -4.14
CA SER A 281 7.40 -0.32 -5.06
C SER A 281 7.13 1.07 -4.53
N LYS A 282 7.10 2.06 -5.41
CA LYS A 282 6.69 3.42 -5.08
C LYS A 282 5.20 3.61 -5.34
N GLN A 283 4.42 3.76 -4.27
CA GLN A 283 2.95 3.74 -4.35
C GLN A 283 2.34 4.96 -3.65
N ASP A 284 1.44 5.67 -4.32
CA ASP A 284 0.61 6.66 -3.63
C ASP A 284 -0.56 5.99 -2.91
N PRO A 285 -1.21 6.69 -1.97
CA PRO A 285 -2.49 6.26 -1.41
C PRO A 285 -3.53 6.03 -2.50
N THR A 286 -4.31 4.96 -2.36
CA THR A 286 -5.34 4.59 -3.34
C THR A 286 -6.65 4.30 -2.64
N SER A 287 -7.76 4.67 -3.30
CA SER A 287 -9.07 4.18 -2.88
C SER A 287 -9.15 2.69 -3.17
N MET A 288 -9.63 1.90 -2.21
CA MET A 288 -9.80 0.47 -2.37
C MET A 288 -10.78 0.15 -3.51
N SER A 289 -10.26 -0.17 -4.70
CA SER A 289 -11.06 -0.69 -5.80
C SER A 289 -10.97 -2.21 -5.83
N ASN A 290 -12.10 -2.89 -5.65
CA ASN A 290 -12.31 -4.31 -5.94
C ASN A 290 -11.15 -5.22 -5.48
N LYS A 291 -10.96 -5.35 -4.16
CA LYS A 291 -9.89 -6.19 -3.61
C LYS A 291 -10.25 -7.66 -3.72
N TRP A 292 -9.62 -8.33 -4.68
CA TRP A 292 -9.38 -9.76 -4.62
C TRP A 292 -8.72 -10.08 -3.27
N SER A 293 -9.20 -11.10 -2.58
CA SER A 293 -8.76 -11.42 -1.20
C SER A 293 -7.30 -11.89 -1.11
N GLY A 294 -6.58 -11.97 -2.23
CA GLY A 294 -5.24 -12.52 -2.32
C GLY A 294 -5.21 -14.05 -2.24
N PHE A 295 -6.37 -14.68 -2.05
CA PHE A 295 -6.53 -16.12 -2.00
C PHE A 295 -7.33 -16.60 -3.20
N TYR A 296 -6.88 -17.69 -3.80
CA TYR A 296 -7.75 -18.50 -4.64
C TYR A 296 -8.80 -19.14 -3.75
N GLU A 297 -9.99 -18.54 -3.74
CA GLU A 297 -11.17 -19.26 -3.32
C GLU A 297 -11.50 -20.26 -4.42
N TRP A 298 -11.37 -21.55 -4.09
CA TRP A 298 -11.89 -22.60 -4.95
C TRP A 298 -13.38 -22.34 -5.16
N VAL A 299 -13.81 -22.36 -6.43
CA VAL A 299 -15.23 -22.24 -6.76
C VAL A 299 -15.97 -23.40 -6.08
N ALA A 300 -16.65 -23.10 -4.98
CA ALA A 300 -17.38 -24.09 -4.18
C ALA A 300 -18.64 -24.63 -4.87
N GLY A 301 -19.03 -24.02 -6.00
CA GLY A 301 -20.10 -24.47 -6.86
C GLY A 301 -20.19 -23.58 -8.09
N CYS A 302 -20.18 -24.19 -9.28
CA CYS A 302 -20.52 -23.53 -10.53
C CYS A 302 -21.71 -24.27 -11.13
N ARG A 303 -22.78 -23.56 -11.41
CA ARG A 303 -23.94 -24.08 -12.15
C ARG A 303 -24.22 -23.14 -13.30
N PHE A 304 -24.45 -23.69 -14.48
CA PHE A 304 -25.04 -22.95 -15.59
C PHE A 304 -26.42 -23.54 -15.89
N TYR A 305 -27.36 -22.70 -16.29
CA TYR A 305 -28.67 -23.17 -16.70
C TYR A 305 -28.60 -23.64 -18.15
N ASP A 306 -28.85 -24.94 -18.37
CA ASP A 306 -28.94 -25.51 -19.70
C ASP A 306 -30.41 -25.51 -20.13
N GLN A 307 -30.75 -24.61 -21.06
CA GLN A 307 -32.11 -24.47 -21.55
C GLN A 307 -32.59 -25.71 -22.33
N SER A 308 -31.67 -26.47 -22.92
CA SER A 308 -32.00 -27.71 -23.64
C SER A 308 -32.35 -28.86 -22.69
N ALA A 309 -31.72 -28.89 -21.52
CA ALA A 309 -31.99 -29.87 -20.47
C ALA A 309 -33.03 -29.38 -19.44
N VAL A 310 -33.40 -28.09 -19.47
CA VAL A 310 -34.32 -27.43 -18.54
C VAL A 310 -33.88 -27.60 -17.07
N GLU A 311 -32.57 -27.62 -16.83
CA GLU A 311 -32.00 -27.81 -15.51
C GLU A 311 -30.67 -27.07 -15.33
N TYR A 312 -30.29 -26.88 -14.07
CA TYR A 312 -28.96 -26.35 -13.74
C TYR A 312 -27.93 -27.48 -13.78
N GLN A 313 -27.00 -27.41 -14.72
CA GLN A 313 -25.90 -28.37 -14.85
C GLN A 313 -24.77 -28.00 -13.89
N GLU A 314 -24.30 -28.98 -13.11
CA GLU A 314 -23.17 -28.80 -12.22
C GLU A 314 -21.85 -28.85 -13.00
N SER A 315 -21.06 -27.79 -12.88
CA SER A 315 -19.77 -27.63 -13.56
C SER A 315 -18.58 -27.56 -12.60
N ILE A 316 -18.78 -27.85 -11.31
CA ILE A 316 -17.74 -27.68 -10.28
C ILE A 316 -16.45 -28.45 -10.63
N GLY A 317 -16.57 -29.68 -11.12
CA GLY A 317 -15.43 -30.51 -11.53
C GLY A 317 -14.71 -30.04 -12.79
N LYS A 318 -15.37 -29.21 -13.62
CA LYS A 318 -14.80 -28.64 -14.84
C LYS A 318 -14.04 -27.33 -14.59
N VAL A 319 -14.37 -26.62 -13.52
CA VAL A 319 -13.74 -25.33 -13.18
C VAL A 319 -12.76 -25.42 -11.99
N GLY A 320 -12.80 -26.49 -11.21
CA GLY A 320 -12.01 -26.65 -9.98
C GLY A 320 -10.80 -27.58 -10.08
N ASN A 321 -10.50 -28.18 -11.24
CA ASN A 321 -9.37 -29.10 -11.41
C ASN A 321 -8.39 -28.59 -12.48
N GLU A 322 -7.20 -28.12 -12.06
CA GLU A 322 -6.16 -27.60 -12.95
C GLU A 322 -5.71 -28.60 -14.03
N ALA A 323 -5.83 -29.91 -13.80
CA ALA A 323 -5.40 -30.94 -14.76
C ALA A 323 -6.43 -31.21 -15.88
N THR A 324 -7.70 -30.79 -15.72
CA THR A 324 -8.77 -31.03 -16.70
C THR A 324 -9.66 -29.82 -16.95
N SER A 325 -9.21 -28.62 -16.56
CA SER A 325 -9.94 -27.37 -16.79
C SER A 325 -10.03 -27.10 -18.29
N GLN A 326 -11.08 -27.59 -18.93
CA GLN A 326 -11.40 -27.25 -20.31
C GLN A 326 -12.28 -26.01 -20.29
N TYR A 327 -11.98 -25.07 -21.19
CA TYR A 327 -12.80 -23.89 -21.45
C TYR A 327 -14.27 -24.31 -21.56
N LEU A 328 -15.14 -23.78 -20.68
CA LEU A 328 -16.58 -23.97 -20.83
C LEU A 328 -17.01 -23.06 -21.98
N ASP A 329 -17.19 -23.63 -23.17
CA ASP A 329 -17.65 -22.89 -24.34
C ASP A 329 -19.12 -22.48 -24.13
N ILE A 330 -19.33 -21.19 -23.86
CA ILE A 330 -20.64 -20.57 -23.67
C ILE A 330 -21.14 -19.87 -24.94
N SER A 331 -20.50 -20.08 -26.10
CA SER A 331 -20.89 -19.43 -27.36
C SER A 331 -22.29 -19.80 -27.84
N SER A 332 -22.87 -20.88 -27.32
CA SER A 332 -24.25 -21.31 -27.57
C SER A 332 -25.27 -20.86 -26.52
N ALA A 333 -24.85 -20.17 -25.45
CA ALA A 333 -25.75 -19.67 -24.42
C ALA A 333 -26.55 -18.48 -24.95
N THR A 334 -27.83 -18.69 -25.24
CA THR A 334 -28.75 -17.64 -25.67
C THR A 334 -29.36 -16.94 -24.46
N THR A 335 -29.47 -15.61 -24.52
CA THR A 335 -30.20 -14.81 -23.53
C THR A 335 -31.67 -15.23 -23.48
N SER A 336 -32.18 -15.55 -22.29
CA SER A 336 -33.63 -15.62 -22.04
C SER A 336 -34.23 -14.23 -21.95
#